data_AF-A0A4Q0U3G0-F1
#
_entry.id   AF-A0A4Q0U3G0-F1
#
_cell.length_a   1.000
_cell.length_b   1.000
_cell.length_c   1.000
_cell.angle_alpha   90.00
_cell.angle_beta   90.00
_cell.angle_gamma   90.00
#
_symmetry.space_group_name_H-M   'P 1'
#
loop_
_entity.id
_entity.type
_entity.pdbx_description
1 polymer ?
#
loop_
_entity_poly.entity_id
_entity_poly.type
_entity_poly.pdbx_seq_one_letter_code
_entity_poly.pdbx_strand_id
1 'polypeptide(L)'
;MNKAFPTLILLLSLVGVLISCQHSSSAYPSSLRYADSLMEISPDHILNYLGELNVSAYSKDDRIYFGLLLTQATDKNFLPLLPCDSLIDAALDYYVKKDGIHWARAWFYKGRIQRQMKMTEEALKSCFTALQGVEGNTKEELKLKGMIYEDMGGIYLDQLLYQKAFEEFYHSYQCDSLLNDERILMYSLSNMGWVRVVEKKEEEASFYLDQALRLASALNDSIFISDLYERMSLNCENVDSAFIYACLAENYLTKKNDSISLWLTFGELYLDKQKLDSAEYYLKRILNTSDFERKILASYSLAEVEQIRGNYQRAFEYQSYYGDNIDSIFSLNHASDIERLAYKYDSEAKITKEKESRKVLIHRICYGVILFVLIIAIVFQRIHRCRKIAQVLYEQRVAYLKERVASSQFHIERLEAEISSLKQIGVEREQEIVLKQSELRRIVDEKAHLRNSLFKETSIFKRIQELSKQVKRECDETIKNPKVLLAKEQVQLKEVLFELYDDHIQYLRATYPKITDDDCIYCCLKLCEMDDQTIAYCFGNTSKQIVVQRRLRLKKKMKESNE
;
A
#
# COMPACT_ATOMS: atom_id res chain seq x y z
N MET A 1 15.72 15.49 13.43
CA MET A 1 15.73 14.02 13.26
C MET A 1 15.76 13.38 14.64
N ASN A 2 14.67 12.73 15.05
CA ASN A 2 14.46 12.30 16.42
C ASN A 2 15.35 11.11 16.78
N LYS A 3 16.25 11.30 17.76
CA LYS A 3 17.09 10.25 18.35
C LYS A 3 16.31 9.11 19.00
N ALA A 4 14.98 9.26 19.16
CA ALA A 4 14.09 8.25 19.72
C ALA A 4 13.86 7.01 18.83
N PHE A 5 13.96 7.18 17.50
CA PHE A 5 13.73 6.08 16.54
C PHE A 5 14.85 5.01 16.55
N PRO A 6 16.16 5.37 16.50
CA PRO A 6 17.23 4.38 16.60
C PRO A 6 17.29 3.69 17.96
N THR A 7 16.96 4.38 19.06
CA THR A 7 16.90 3.76 20.40
C THR A 7 15.78 2.74 20.54
N LEU A 8 14.62 2.95 19.89
CA LEU A 8 13.51 1.99 19.91
C LEU A 8 13.85 0.71 19.13
N ILE A 9 14.53 0.85 17.98
CA ILE A 9 15.01 -0.27 17.17
C ILE A 9 16.05 -1.08 17.96
N LEU A 10 16.96 -0.39 18.65
CA LEU A 10 18.00 -1.05 19.45
C LEU A 10 17.41 -1.83 20.64
N LEU A 11 16.36 -1.29 21.28
CA LEU A 11 15.61 -1.96 22.35
C LEU A 11 14.83 -3.17 21.84
N LEU A 12 14.16 -3.05 20.69
CA LEU A 12 13.46 -4.17 20.04
C LEU A 12 14.43 -5.27 19.60
N SER A 13 15.63 -4.92 19.11
CA SER A 13 16.67 -5.89 18.79
C SER A 13 17.24 -6.57 20.03
N LEU A 14 17.39 -5.85 21.15
CA LEU A 14 17.87 -6.44 22.40
C LEU A 14 16.86 -7.43 22.99
N VAL A 15 15.56 -7.09 22.93
CA VAL A 15 14.48 -7.99 23.33
C VAL A 15 14.43 -9.22 22.41
N GLY A 16 14.64 -9.04 21.09
CA GLY A 16 14.77 -10.16 20.14
C GLY A 16 15.93 -11.09 20.44
N VAL A 17 17.09 -10.56 20.86
CA VAL A 17 18.27 -11.36 21.24
C VAL A 17 18.06 -12.06 22.59
N LEU A 18 17.42 -11.41 23.57
CA LEU A 18 17.12 -12.04 24.86
C LEU A 18 16.07 -13.17 24.75
N ILE A 19 15.08 -13.03 23.85
CA ILE A 19 14.13 -14.11 23.53
C ILE A 19 14.82 -15.23 22.75
N SER A 20 15.77 -14.91 21.86
CA SER A 20 16.54 -15.90 21.10
C SER A 20 17.57 -16.66 21.97
N CYS A 21 18.04 -16.08 23.08
CA CYS A 21 18.99 -16.72 24.01
C CYS A 21 18.32 -17.58 25.09
N GLN A 22 16.98 -17.61 25.18
CA GLN A 22 16.25 -18.60 25.98
C GLN A 22 15.98 -19.90 25.22
N HIS A 23 16.50 -20.04 23.99
CA HIS A 23 16.16 -21.12 23.07
C HIS A 23 17.39 -21.94 22.65
N SER A 24 18.15 -22.52 23.60
CA SER A 24 19.19 -23.52 23.26
C SER A 24 19.76 -24.36 24.41
N SER A 25 18.98 -24.67 25.46
CA SER A 25 19.27 -25.82 26.33
C SER A 25 18.05 -26.74 26.34
N SER A 26 18.13 -27.86 25.64
CA SER A 26 17.13 -28.93 25.69
C SER A 26 16.80 -29.29 27.14
N ALA A 27 15.51 -29.32 27.48
CA ALA A 27 15.02 -29.38 28.86
C ALA A 27 15.27 -30.71 29.59
N TYR A 28 15.68 -31.77 28.89
CA TYR A 28 15.81 -33.12 29.44
C TYR A 28 17.29 -33.55 29.64
N PRO A 29 17.56 -34.45 30.60
CA PRO A 29 18.88 -35.06 30.81
C PRO A 29 19.49 -35.65 29.55
N SER A 30 20.83 -35.62 29.45
CA SER A 30 21.56 -36.13 28.29
C SER A 30 21.29 -37.60 28.00
N SER A 31 21.03 -38.40 29.03
CA SER A 31 20.62 -39.81 28.92
C SER A 31 19.32 -39.99 28.15
N LEU A 32 18.28 -39.21 28.47
CA LEU A 32 16.98 -39.28 27.78
C LEU A 32 17.07 -38.74 26.36
N ARG A 33 17.86 -37.68 26.16
CA ARG A 33 18.12 -37.14 24.81
C ARG A 33 18.85 -38.15 23.91
N TYR A 34 19.82 -38.87 24.48
CA TYR A 34 20.51 -39.95 23.77
C TYR A 34 19.52 -41.03 23.35
N ALA A 35 18.67 -41.48 24.29
CA ALA A 35 17.64 -42.47 24.03
C ALA A 35 16.69 -42.06 22.90
N ASP A 36 16.13 -40.85 22.96
CA ASP A 36 15.19 -40.35 21.93
C ASP A 36 15.86 -40.21 20.56
N SER A 37 17.12 -39.74 20.51
CA SER A 37 17.84 -39.53 19.25
C SER A 37 18.18 -40.81 18.48
N LEU A 38 18.35 -41.93 19.19
CA LEU A 38 18.70 -43.23 18.59
C LEU A 38 17.52 -44.20 18.55
N MET A 39 16.34 -43.79 19.04
CA MET A 39 15.14 -44.62 19.14
C MET A 39 14.74 -45.27 17.81
N GLU A 40 15.00 -44.58 16.70
CA GLU A 40 14.67 -45.06 15.36
C GLU A 40 15.76 -45.93 14.72
N ILE A 41 16.99 -45.84 15.22
CA ILE A 41 18.17 -46.50 14.63
C ILE A 41 18.41 -47.84 15.31
N SER A 42 18.30 -47.90 16.64
CA SER A 42 18.62 -49.08 17.44
C SER A 42 17.66 -49.26 18.62
N PRO A 43 16.34 -49.47 18.36
CA PRO A 43 15.33 -49.55 19.42
C PRO A 43 15.61 -50.65 20.45
N ASP A 44 16.24 -51.75 20.05
CA ASP A 44 16.67 -52.86 20.92
C ASP A 44 17.73 -52.43 21.93
N HIS A 45 18.76 -51.73 21.45
CA HIS A 45 19.80 -51.15 22.29
C HIS A 45 19.20 -50.11 23.25
N ILE A 46 18.29 -49.28 22.75
CA ILE A 46 17.67 -48.21 23.53
C ILE A 46 16.75 -48.77 24.63
N LEU A 47 16.03 -49.86 24.37
CA LEU A 47 15.23 -50.52 25.39
C LEU A 47 16.10 -51.02 26.55
N ASN A 48 17.21 -51.69 26.25
CA ASN A 48 18.17 -52.15 27.27
C ASN A 48 18.79 -50.98 28.03
N TYR A 49 19.23 -49.94 27.30
CA TYR A 49 19.81 -48.74 27.88
C TYR A 49 18.85 -48.05 28.86
N LEU A 50 17.58 -47.87 28.47
CA LEU A 50 16.55 -47.29 29.34
C LEU A 50 16.29 -48.16 30.58
N GLY A 51 16.32 -49.49 30.43
CA GLY A 51 16.16 -50.44 31.54
C GLY A 51 17.27 -50.35 32.60
N GLU A 52 18.47 -49.91 32.22
CA GLU A 52 19.62 -49.77 33.13
C GLU A 52 19.71 -48.38 33.81
N LEU A 53 18.90 -47.41 33.38
CA LEU A 53 18.95 -46.06 33.93
C LEU A 53 18.43 -46.00 35.37
N ASN A 54 19.22 -45.40 36.26
CA ASN A 54 18.75 -45.06 37.60
C ASN A 54 17.95 -43.75 37.57
N VAL A 55 16.63 -43.87 37.48
CA VAL A 55 15.69 -42.74 37.40
C VAL A 55 15.27 -42.17 38.76
N SER A 56 15.86 -42.62 39.88
CA SER A 56 15.47 -42.16 41.23
C SER A 56 15.76 -40.67 41.46
N ALA A 57 16.82 -40.15 40.83
CA ALA A 57 17.22 -38.75 40.92
C ALA A 57 16.54 -37.84 39.88
N TYR A 58 15.73 -38.41 38.98
CA TYR A 58 15.05 -37.64 37.94
C TYR A 58 13.92 -36.79 38.52
N SER A 59 13.72 -35.62 37.93
CA SER A 59 12.55 -34.80 38.24
C SER A 59 11.26 -35.55 37.88
N LYS A 60 10.10 -35.01 38.31
CA LYS A 60 8.81 -35.60 37.90
C LYS A 60 8.70 -35.62 36.37
N ASP A 61 9.03 -34.51 35.74
CA ASP A 61 8.94 -34.28 34.29
C ASP A 61 9.86 -35.23 33.52
N ASP A 62 11.09 -35.43 34.00
CA ASP A 62 12.05 -36.37 33.41
C ASP A 62 11.60 -37.83 33.52
N ARG A 63 10.98 -38.22 34.65
CA ARG A 63 10.44 -39.58 34.82
C ARG A 63 9.26 -39.86 33.90
N ILE A 64 8.45 -38.85 33.62
CA ILE A 64 7.31 -38.96 32.71
C ILE A 64 7.80 -39.10 31.27
N TYR A 65 8.77 -38.28 30.86
CA TYR A 65 9.39 -38.41 29.54
C TYR A 65 10.15 -39.74 29.38
N PHE A 66 10.84 -40.20 30.42
CA PHE A 66 11.42 -41.55 30.48
C PHE A 66 10.34 -42.63 30.25
N GLY A 67 9.19 -42.52 30.90
CA GLY A 67 8.07 -43.45 30.72
C GLY A 67 7.60 -43.50 29.26
N LEU A 68 7.44 -42.35 28.60
CA LEU A 68 7.11 -42.30 27.17
C LEU A 68 8.17 -42.97 26.28
N LEU A 69 9.46 -42.75 26.55
CA LEU A 69 10.55 -43.35 25.79
C LEU A 69 10.63 -44.86 26.00
N LEU A 70 10.40 -45.33 27.24
CA LEU A 70 10.38 -46.75 27.55
C LEU A 70 9.22 -47.46 26.84
N THR A 71 8.02 -46.85 26.82
CA THR A 71 6.89 -47.38 26.06
C THR A 71 7.19 -47.43 24.56
N GLN A 72 7.78 -46.38 23.98
CA GLN A 72 8.15 -46.38 22.57
C GLN A 72 9.20 -47.42 22.22
N ALA A 73 10.23 -47.58 23.07
CA ALA A 73 11.24 -48.61 22.88
C ALA A 73 10.62 -50.01 22.97
N THR A 74 9.70 -50.23 23.91
CA THR A 74 8.97 -51.50 24.06
C THR A 74 8.15 -51.82 22.82
N ASP A 75 7.40 -50.84 22.30
CA ASP A 75 6.59 -50.94 21.09
C ASP A 75 7.43 -51.27 19.85
N LYS A 76 8.54 -50.55 19.64
CA LYS A 76 9.44 -50.78 18.49
C LYS A 76 10.17 -52.13 18.54
N ASN A 77 10.23 -52.76 19.70
CA ASN A 77 10.75 -54.12 19.86
C ASN A 77 9.64 -55.18 19.77
N PHE A 78 8.42 -54.80 19.36
CA PHE A 78 7.26 -55.69 19.23
C PHE A 78 6.91 -56.42 20.53
N LEU A 79 7.14 -55.78 21.68
CA LEU A 79 6.82 -56.33 23.00
C LEU A 79 5.42 -55.89 23.47
N PRO A 80 4.75 -56.64 24.35
CA PRO A 80 3.45 -56.27 24.91
C PRO A 80 3.49 -54.92 25.63
N LEU A 81 2.47 -54.09 25.42
CA LEU A 81 2.41 -52.73 25.97
C LEU A 81 1.59 -52.61 27.25
N LEU A 82 0.82 -53.64 27.61
CA LEU A 82 0.07 -53.68 28.88
C LEU A 82 0.92 -53.29 30.12
N PRO A 83 2.19 -53.72 30.26
CA PRO A 83 3.02 -53.29 31.39
C PRO A 83 3.31 -51.78 31.44
N CYS A 84 3.14 -51.08 30.31
CA CYS A 84 3.39 -49.65 30.19
C CYS A 84 2.16 -48.78 30.49
N ASP A 85 0.99 -49.36 30.79
CA ASP A 85 -0.27 -48.61 30.96
C ASP A 85 -0.18 -47.52 32.03
N SER A 86 0.38 -47.86 33.21
CA SER A 86 0.59 -46.89 34.28
C SER A 86 1.57 -45.75 33.92
N LEU A 87 2.54 -46.01 33.04
CA LEU A 87 3.48 -44.99 32.56
C LEU A 87 2.78 -44.02 31.61
N ILE A 88 1.91 -44.55 30.74
CA ILE A 88 1.13 -43.74 29.80
C ILE A 88 0.06 -42.93 30.52
N ASP A 89 -0.61 -43.49 31.53
CA ASP A 89 -1.56 -42.74 32.36
C ASP A 89 -0.86 -41.58 33.09
N ALA A 90 0.33 -41.81 33.65
CA ALA A 90 1.11 -40.73 34.27
C ALA A 90 1.53 -39.64 33.25
N ALA A 91 1.77 -40.01 31.99
CA ALA A 91 2.05 -39.05 30.92
C ALA A 91 0.81 -38.27 30.50
N LEU A 92 -0.36 -38.90 30.45
CA LEU A 92 -1.64 -38.25 30.15
C LEU A 92 -2.11 -37.29 31.25
N ASP A 93 -1.79 -37.59 32.51
CA ASP A 93 -2.03 -36.70 33.65
C ASP A 93 -1.15 -35.44 33.64
N TYR A 94 0.00 -35.51 32.95
CA TYR A 94 1.00 -34.45 32.93
C TYR A 94 0.95 -33.59 31.67
N TYR A 95 1.00 -34.21 30.50
CA TYR A 95 0.93 -33.49 29.24
C TYR A 95 -0.51 -33.09 28.92
N VAL A 96 -0.69 -31.90 28.38
CA VAL A 96 -1.98 -31.41 27.87
C VAL A 96 -1.84 -31.04 26.39
N LYS A 97 -2.96 -30.78 25.70
CA LYS A 97 -2.96 -30.49 24.25
C LYS A 97 -1.92 -29.45 23.80
N LYS A 98 -1.63 -28.44 24.63
CA LYS A 98 -0.64 -27.39 24.33
C LYS A 98 0.80 -27.90 24.22
N ASP A 99 1.10 -29.07 24.79
CA ASP A 99 2.42 -29.70 24.79
C ASP A 99 2.67 -30.51 23.49
N GLY A 100 1.70 -30.48 22.56
CA GLY A 100 1.83 -30.96 21.19
C GLY A 100 2.19 -32.44 21.11
N ILE A 101 3.39 -32.72 20.60
CA ILE A 101 3.83 -34.07 20.25
C ILE A 101 3.92 -35.03 21.45
N HIS A 102 4.28 -34.56 22.64
CA HIS A 102 4.37 -35.43 23.82
C HIS A 102 2.98 -35.91 24.27
N TRP A 103 2.00 -35.00 24.26
CA TRP A 103 0.61 -35.32 24.53
C TRP A 103 0.03 -36.26 23.47
N ALA A 104 0.33 -36.01 22.19
CA ALA A 104 -0.07 -36.89 21.10
C ALA A 104 0.52 -38.30 21.22
N ARG A 105 1.83 -38.42 21.55
CA ARG A 105 2.50 -39.71 21.78
C ARG A 105 1.87 -40.49 22.93
N ALA A 106 1.52 -39.80 24.02
CA ALA A 106 0.84 -40.44 25.15
C ALA A 106 -0.52 -41.02 24.73
N TRP A 107 -1.36 -40.25 24.02
CA TRP A 107 -2.63 -40.74 23.51
C TRP A 107 -2.50 -41.86 22.49
N PHE A 108 -1.51 -41.76 21.60
CA PHE A 108 -1.19 -42.80 20.63
C PHE A 108 -0.90 -44.15 21.32
N TYR A 109 -0.01 -44.16 22.31
CA TYR A 109 0.29 -45.38 23.07
C TYR A 109 -0.89 -45.85 23.92
N LYS A 110 -1.71 -44.93 24.45
CA LYS A 110 -2.95 -45.33 25.13
C LYS A 110 -3.89 -46.07 24.18
N GLY A 111 -4.01 -45.60 22.94
CA GLY A 111 -4.78 -46.25 21.88
C GLY A 111 -4.29 -47.66 21.58
N ARG A 112 -2.97 -47.86 21.44
CA ARG A 112 -2.38 -49.20 21.23
C ARG A 112 -2.63 -50.15 22.41
N ILE A 113 -2.51 -49.66 23.64
CA ILE A 113 -2.80 -50.46 24.85
C ILE A 113 -4.28 -50.85 24.89
N GLN A 114 -5.19 -49.90 24.63
CA GLN A 114 -6.62 -50.17 24.55
C GLN A 114 -6.97 -51.20 23.46
N ARG A 115 -6.28 -51.15 22.31
CA ARG A 115 -6.43 -52.16 21.26
C ARG A 115 -5.99 -53.55 21.73
N GLN A 116 -4.87 -53.67 22.45
CA GLN A 116 -4.45 -54.95 23.07
C GLN A 116 -5.48 -55.47 24.10
N MET A 117 -6.21 -54.57 24.75
CA MET A 117 -7.32 -54.88 25.66
C MET A 117 -8.66 -55.16 24.95
N LYS A 118 -8.69 -55.14 23.62
CA LYS A 118 -9.91 -55.26 22.79
C LYS A 118 -10.95 -54.16 23.04
N MET A 119 -10.51 -52.99 23.50
CA MET A 119 -11.32 -51.79 23.70
C MET A 119 -11.29 -50.91 22.44
N THR A 120 -11.94 -51.39 21.36
CA THR A 120 -11.80 -50.84 20.01
C THR A 120 -12.29 -49.39 19.88
N GLU A 121 -13.44 -49.06 20.49
CA GLU A 121 -13.98 -47.69 20.45
C GLU A 121 -13.05 -46.70 21.17
N GLU A 122 -12.55 -47.06 22.35
CA GLU A 122 -11.62 -46.24 23.12
C GLU A 122 -10.29 -46.08 22.40
N ALA A 123 -9.79 -47.15 21.77
CA ALA A 123 -8.56 -47.10 20.97
C ALA A 123 -8.71 -46.09 19.82
N LEU A 124 -9.80 -46.16 19.06
CA LEU A 124 -10.07 -45.22 17.98
C LEU A 124 -10.25 -43.79 18.49
N LYS A 125 -10.94 -43.62 19.63
CA LYS A 125 -11.07 -42.32 20.30
C LYS A 125 -9.71 -41.73 20.69
N SER A 126 -8.80 -42.56 21.18
CA SER A 126 -7.43 -42.17 21.53
C SER A 126 -6.63 -41.77 20.28
N CYS A 127 -6.77 -42.48 19.15
CA CYS A 127 -6.18 -42.08 17.87
C CYS A 127 -6.68 -40.70 17.41
N PHE A 128 -8.00 -40.46 17.41
CA PHE A 128 -8.57 -39.14 17.08
C PHE A 128 -8.06 -38.04 18.01
N THR A 129 -7.88 -38.35 19.29
CA THR A 129 -7.36 -37.41 20.28
C THR A 129 -5.88 -37.11 20.02
N ALA A 130 -5.08 -38.13 19.70
CA ALA A 130 -3.66 -37.98 19.35
C ALA A 130 -3.46 -37.10 18.11
N LEU A 131 -4.30 -37.22 17.07
CA LEU A 131 -4.25 -36.39 15.86
C LEU A 131 -4.36 -34.89 16.17
N GLN A 132 -5.07 -34.50 17.25
CA GLN A 132 -5.19 -33.11 17.65
C GLN A 132 -3.88 -32.51 18.21
N GLY A 133 -2.91 -33.33 18.59
CA GLY A 133 -1.59 -32.87 19.06
C GLY A 133 -0.52 -32.83 17.97
N VAL A 134 -0.85 -33.22 16.73
CA VAL A 134 0.05 -33.24 15.56
C VAL A 134 -0.57 -32.46 14.38
N GLU A 135 -0.97 -31.22 14.66
CA GLU A 135 -1.58 -30.32 13.67
C GLU A 135 -0.55 -29.68 12.71
N GLY A 136 0.74 -29.74 13.05
CA GLY A 136 1.85 -29.26 12.22
C GLY A 136 2.34 -30.28 11.19
N ASN A 137 3.46 -29.95 10.54
CA ASN A 137 4.13 -30.77 9.52
C ASN A 137 5.63 -30.92 9.80
N THR A 138 6.03 -30.89 11.07
CA THR A 138 7.42 -31.22 11.42
C THR A 138 7.71 -32.70 11.13
N LYS A 139 8.98 -33.07 10.98
CA LYS A 139 9.37 -34.47 10.70
C LYS A 139 8.82 -35.46 11.74
N GLU A 140 8.90 -35.09 13.01
CA GLU A 140 8.41 -35.95 14.11
C GLU A 140 6.88 -36.02 14.15
N GLU A 141 6.18 -34.90 13.91
CA GLU A 141 4.71 -34.88 13.82
C GLU A 141 4.20 -35.70 12.64
N LEU A 142 4.79 -35.56 11.45
CA LEU A 142 4.41 -36.33 10.27
C LEU A 142 4.58 -37.83 10.51
N LYS A 143 5.67 -38.22 11.17
CA LYS A 143 5.93 -39.63 11.51
C LYS A 143 4.88 -40.18 12.47
N LEU A 144 4.61 -39.47 13.57
CA LEU A 144 3.58 -39.89 14.52
C LEU A 144 2.20 -39.91 13.87
N LYS A 145 1.89 -38.93 13.02
CA LYS A 145 0.63 -38.85 12.28
C LYS A 145 0.45 -40.03 11.33
N GLY A 146 1.49 -40.44 10.60
CA GLY A 146 1.49 -41.65 9.78
C GLY A 146 1.18 -42.89 10.62
N MET A 147 1.88 -43.08 11.74
CA MET A 147 1.63 -44.21 12.65
C MET A 147 0.22 -44.21 13.25
N ILE A 148 -0.35 -43.04 13.56
CA ILE A 148 -1.73 -42.94 14.05
C ILE A 148 -2.72 -43.38 12.95
N TYR A 149 -2.52 -42.92 11.71
CA TYR A 149 -3.37 -43.31 10.59
C TYR A 149 -3.24 -44.80 10.25
N GLU A 150 -2.05 -45.38 10.35
CA GLU A 150 -1.85 -46.82 10.21
C GLU A 150 -2.64 -47.60 11.28
N ASP A 151 -2.59 -47.18 12.54
CA ASP A 151 -3.36 -47.81 13.62
C ASP A 151 -4.86 -47.67 13.41
N MET A 152 -5.33 -46.50 12.97
CA MET A 152 -6.75 -46.27 12.63
C MET A 152 -7.19 -47.16 11.46
N GLY A 153 -6.36 -47.28 10.42
CA GLY A 153 -6.62 -48.17 9.30
C GLY A 153 -6.73 -49.63 9.73
N GLY A 154 -5.85 -50.08 10.62
CA GLY A 154 -5.92 -51.40 11.24
C GLY A 154 -7.20 -51.61 12.04
N ILE A 155 -7.61 -50.63 12.85
CA ILE A 155 -8.88 -50.69 13.59
C ILE A 155 -10.06 -50.80 12.63
N TYR A 156 -10.14 -49.97 11.58
CA TYR A 156 -11.25 -50.05 10.61
C TYR A 156 -11.26 -51.38 9.86
N LEU A 157 -10.08 -51.93 9.54
CA LEU A 157 -9.96 -53.22 8.89
C LEU A 157 -10.48 -54.36 9.77
N ASP A 158 -10.11 -54.38 11.06
CA ASP A 158 -10.61 -55.35 12.05
C ASP A 158 -12.15 -55.29 12.20
N GLN A 159 -12.74 -54.13 11.88
CA GLN A 159 -14.19 -53.87 11.91
C GLN A 159 -14.86 -54.06 10.54
N LEU A 160 -14.14 -54.61 9.55
CA LEU A 160 -14.61 -54.85 8.18
C LEU A 160 -15.03 -53.57 7.42
N LEU A 161 -14.55 -52.39 7.85
CA LEU A 161 -14.81 -51.10 7.22
C LEU A 161 -13.73 -50.78 6.17
N TYR A 162 -13.65 -51.61 5.13
CA TYR A 162 -12.54 -51.62 4.16
C TYR A 162 -12.26 -50.27 3.50
N GLN A 163 -13.31 -49.54 3.11
CA GLN A 163 -13.12 -48.24 2.46
C GLN A 163 -12.48 -47.21 3.41
N LYS A 164 -12.89 -47.17 4.69
CA LYS A 164 -12.27 -46.29 5.69
C LYS A 164 -10.85 -46.75 6.02
N ALA A 165 -10.64 -48.06 6.14
CA ALA A 165 -9.30 -48.61 6.35
C ALA A 165 -8.34 -48.16 5.24
N PHE A 166 -8.76 -48.27 3.97
CA PHE A 166 -7.98 -47.81 2.82
C PHE A 166 -7.70 -46.31 2.87
N GLU A 167 -8.70 -45.48 3.23
CA GLU A 167 -8.55 -44.03 3.36
C GLU A 167 -7.51 -43.65 4.41
N GLU A 168 -7.54 -44.29 5.59
CA GLU A 168 -6.54 -44.03 6.63
C GLU A 168 -5.14 -44.53 6.24
N PHE A 169 -5.02 -45.72 5.63
CA PHE A 169 -3.72 -46.18 5.12
C PHE A 169 -3.19 -45.25 4.02
N TYR A 170 -4.06 -44.66 3.21
CA TYR A 170 -3.68 -43.64 2.24
C TYR A 170 -3.21 -42.34 2.93
N HIS A 171 -3.84 -41.91 4.03
CA HIS A 171 -3.34 -40.80 4.84
C HIS A 171 -1.98 -41.08 5.48
N SER A 172 -1.74 -42.32 5.92
CA SER A 172 -0.42 -42.78 6.36
C SER A 172 0.60 -42.67 5.23
N TYR A 173 0.29 -43.20 4.04
CA TYR A 173 1.13 -43.10 2.84
C TYR A 173 1.47 -41.64 2.48
N GLN A 174 0.52 -40.71 2.61
CA GLN A 174 0.76 -39.28 2.37
C GLN A 174 1.78 -38.70 3.37
N CYS A 175 1.70 -39.08 4.64
CA CYS A 175 2.67 -38.65 5.64
C CYS A 175 4.07 -39.21 5.33
N ASP A 176 4.15 -40.50 5.00
CA ASP A 176 5.42 -41.18 4.69
C ASP A 176 6.09 -40.63 3.44
N SER A 177 5.28 -40.32 2.42
CA SER A 177 5.75 -39.70 1.17
C SER A 177 6.38 -38.33 1.41
N LEU A 178 5.84 -37.54 2.35
CA LEU A 178 6.42 -36.24 2.73
C LEU A 178 7.73 -36.39 3.51
N LEU A 179 7.92 -37.50 4.23
CA LEU A 179 9.14 -37.80 4.97
C LEU A 179 10.29 -38.29 4.07
N ASN A 180 9.96 -38.74 2.85
CA ASN A 180 10.88 -39.41 1.91
C ASN A 180 11.63 -40.58 2.59
N ASP A 181 10.91 -41.33 3.43
CA ASP A 181 11.41 -42.50 4.15
C ASP A 181 10.83 -43.78 3.52
N GLU A 182 11.61 -44.40 2.65
CA GLU A 182 11.23 -45.61 1.90
C GLU A 182 10.85 -46.78 2.83
N ARG A 183 11.40 -46.84 4.05
CA ARG A 183 11.11 -47.91 5.01
C ARG A 183 9.69 -47.81 5.53
N ILE A 184 9.21 -46.61 5.81
CA ILE A 184 7.87 -46.41 6.37
C ILE A 184 6.81 -46.53 5.27
N LEU A 185 7.12 -46.04 4.07
CA LEU A 185 6.24 -46.12 2.89
C LEU A 185 5.83 -47.56 2.54
N MET A 186 6.76 -48.50 2.74
CA MET A 186 6.56 -49.93 2.53
C MET A 186 5.37 -50.50 3.34
N TYR A 187 5.21 -50.08 4.60
CA TYR A 187 4.11 -50.52 5.47
C TYR A 187 2.75 -50.01 4.96
N SER A 188 2.66 -48.71 4.68
CA SER A 188 1.45 -48.09 4.16
C SER A 188 0.99 -48.74 2.84
N LEU A 189 1.91 -49.01 1.91
CA LEU A 189 1.62 -49.72 0.66
C LEU A 189 1.15 -51.17 0.89
N SER A 190 1.82 -51.92 1.77
CA SER A 190 1.43 -53.30 2.10
C SER A 190 0.02 -53.37 2.71
N ASN A 191 -0.31 -52.42 3.58
CA ASN A 191 -1.63 -52.34 4.21
C ASN A 191 -2.72 -51.97 3.19
N MET A 192 -2.48 -51.00 2.30
CA MET A 192 -3.39 -50.70 1.19
C MET A 192 -3.60 -51.91 0.27
N GLY A 193 -2.52 -52.62 -0.06
CA GLY A 193 -2.59 -53.86 -0.83
C GLY A 193 -3.43 -54.93 -0.16
N TRP A 194 -3.26 -55.12 1.15
CA TRP A 194 -4.04 -56.09 1.92
C TRP A 194 -5.53 -55.78 1.97
N VAL A 195 -5.92 -54.51 2.11
CA VAL A 195 -7.34 -54.14 2.00
C VAL A 195 -7.92 -54.58 0.65
N ARG A 196 -7.15 -54.40 -0.44
CA ARG A 196 -7.57 -54.83 -1.78
C ARG A 196 -7.62 -56.35 -1.95
N VAL A 197 -6.73 -57.10 -1.29
CA VAL A 197 -6.80 -58.57 -1.23
C VAL A 197 -8.12 -59.01 -0.59
N VAL A 198 -8.47 -58.45 0.57
CA VAL A 198 -9.72 -58.79 1.29
C VAL A 198 -10.97 -58.38 0.50
N GLU A 199 -10.91 -57.26 -0.24
CA GLU A 199 -11.98 -56.85 -1.16
C GLU A 199 -12.05 -57.65 -2.47
N LYS A 200 -11.14 -58.62 -2.69
CA LYS A 200 -11.00 -59.41 -3.93
C LYS A 200 -10.76 -58.56 -5.17
N LYS A 201 -9.98 -57.49 -5.05
CA LYS A 201 -9.57 -56.59 -6.13
C LYS A 201 -8.14 -56.93 -6.57
N GLU A 202 -7.97 -58.05 -7.27
CA GLU A 202 -6.67 -58.68 -7.55
C GLU A 202 -5.65 -57.74 -8.23
N GLU A 203 -6.07 -56.99 -9.26
CA GLU A 203 -5.19 -56.07 -9.99
C GLU A 203 -4.73 -54.91 -9.11
N GLU A 204 -5.64 -54.31 -8.34
CA GLU A 204 -5.31 -53.21 -7.42
C GLU A 204 -4.41 -53.69 -6.28
N ALA A 205 -4.69 -54.87 -5.71
CA ALA A 205 -3.84 -55.47 -4.69
C ALA A 205 -2.42 -55.70 -5.20
N SER A 206 -2.30 -56.30 -6.40
CA SER A 206 -1.00 -56.55 -7.04
C SER A 206 -0.21 -55.27 -7.24
N PHE A 207 -0.86 -54.18 -7.66
CA PHE A 207 -0.22 -52.88 -7.85
C PHE A 207 0.44 -52.34 -6.58
N TYR A 208 -0.22 -52.44 -5.42
CA TYR A 208 0.33 -51.95 -4.15
C TYR A 208 1.38 -52.92 -3.58
N LEU A 209 1.11 -54.23 -3.61
CA LEU A 209 2.02 -55.25 -3.08
C LEU A 209 3.34 -55.30 -3.85
N ASP A 210 3.32 -55.14 -5.18
CA ASP A 210 4.52 -55.11 -6.02
C ASP A 210 5.39 -53.86 -5.74
N GLN A 211 4.77 -52.71 -5.44
CA GLN A 211 5.50 -51.52 -5.00
C GLN A 211 6.14 -51.72 -3.61
N ALA A 212 5.38 -52.27 -2.66
CA ALA A 212 5.92 -52.61 -1.33
C ALA A 212 7.08 -53.62 -1.43
N LEU A 213 6.97 -54.62 -2.31
CA LEU A 213 7.99 -55.64 -2.53
C LEU A 213 9.28 -55.05 -3.09
N ARG A 214 9.19 -54.10 -4.04
CA ARG A 214 10.35 -53.38 -4.56
C ARG A 214 11.12 -52.65 -3.45
N LEU A 215 10.40 -51.97 -2.56
CA LEU A 215 11.01 -51.25 -1.42
C LEU A 215 11.62 -52.24 -0.42
N ALA A 216 10.89 -53.28 -0.04
CA ALA A 216 11.36 -54.32 0.88
C ALA A 216 12.64 -55.01 0.37
N SER A 217 12.69 -55.29 -0.95
CA SER A 217 13.86 -55.87 -1.62
C SER A 217 15.06 -54.94 -1.59
N ALA A 218 14.85 -53.63 -1.81
CA ALA A 218 15.93 -52.64 -1.73
C ALA A 218 16.51 -52.52 -0.31
N LEU A 219 15.67 -52.72 0.71
CA LEU A 219 16.05 -52.68 2.13
C LEU A 219 16.61 -54.02 2.65
N ASN A 220 16.52 -55.10 1.86
CA ASN A 220 16.86 -56.47 2.26
C ASN A 220 16.11 -56.95 3.52
N ASP A 221 14.85 -56.52 3.70
CA ASP A 221 14.02 -56.96 4.83
C ASP A 221 13.36 -58.31 4.52
N SER A 222 14.08 -59.40 4.83
CA SER A 222 13.63 -60.77 4.57
C SER A 222 12.27 -61.10 5.20
N ILE A 223 12.02 -60.61 6.42
CA ILE A 223 10.77 -60.91 7.13
C ILE A 223 9.61 -60.21 6.43
N PHE A 224 9.78 -58.95 6.05
CA PHE A 224 8.73 -58.22 5.35
C PHE A 224 8.49 -58.74 3.93
N ILE A 225 9.56 -59.17 3.23
CA ILE A 225 9.44 -59.84 1.93
C ILE A 225 8.60 -61.12 2.05
N SER A 226 8.81 -61.91 3.12
CA SER A 226 7.98 -63.09 3.38
C SER A 226 6.50 -62.74 3.55
N ASP A 227 6.18 -61.72 4.36
CA ASP A 227 4.78 -61.27 4.57
C ASP A 227 4.13 -60.81 3.26
N LEU A 228 4.86 -60.08 2.42
CA LEU A 228 4.36 -59.64 1.12
C LEU A 228 4.08 -60.81 0.17
N TYR A 229 4.95 -61.82 0.12
CA TYR A 229 4.70 -63.00 -0.69
C TYR A 229 3.53 -63.84 -0.16
N GLU A 230 3.34 -63.90 1.15
CA GLU A 230 2.15 -64.53 1.75
C GLU A 230 0.87 -63.78 1.30
N ARG A 231 0.86 -62.44 1.36
CA ARG A 231 -0.26 -61.63 0.85
C ARG A 231 -0.50 -61.82 -0.65
N MET A 232 0.57 -61.93 -1.45
CA MET A 232 0.46 -62.24 -2.88
C MET A 232 -0.13 -63.64 -3.11
N SER A 233 0.23 -64.63 -2.29
CA SER A 233 -0.38 -65.96 -2.34
C SER A 233 -1.88 -65.90 -2.11
N LEU A 234 -2.32 -65.13 -1.10
CA LEU A 234 -3.74 -64.95 -0.78
C LEU A 234 -4.51 -64.15 -1.83
N ASN A 235 -3.82 -63.35 -2.65
CA ASN A 235 -4.43 -62.57 -3.72
C ASN A 235 -4.72 -63.40 -4.99
N CYS A 236 -4.03 -64.52 -5.19
CA CYS A 236 -4.15 -65.31 -6.41
C CYS A 236 -5.39 -66.21 -6.39
N GLU A 237 -6.21 -66.16 -7.46
CA GLU A 237 -7.29 -67.14 -7.66
C GLU A 237 -6.76 -68.51 -8.11
N ASN A 238 -5.62 -68.55 -8.80
CA ASN A 238 -5.02 -69.79 -9.26
C ASN A 238 -4.19 -70.46 -8.15
N VAL A 239 -4.59 -71.68 -7.76
CA VAL A 239 -3.96 -72.47 -6.69
C VAL A 239 -2.48 -72.77 -6.95
N ASP A 240 -2.05 -72.97 -8.20
CA ASP A 240 -0.63 -73.20 -8.52
C ASP A 240 0.21 -71.92 -8.33
N SER A 241 -0.31 -70.78 -8.78
CA SER A 241 0.33 -69.47 -8.57
C SER A 241 0.39 -69.09 -7.10
N ALA A 242 -0.70 -69.28 -6.36
CA ALA A 242 -0.76 -69.06 -4.92
C ALA A 242 0.30 -69.92 -4.20
N PHE A 243 0.37 -71.21 -4.55
CA PHE A 243 1.38 -72.12 -3.98
C PHE A 243 2.82 -71.68 -4.26
N ILE A 244 3.13 -71.16 -5.44
CA ILE A 244 4.46 -70.61 -5.75
C ILE A 244 4.78 -69.44 -4.82
N TYR A 245 3.85 -68.50 -4.64
CA TYR A 245 4.06 -67.36 -3.75
C TYR A 245 4.18 -67.78 -2.28
N ALA A 246 3.40 -68.76 -1.81
CA ALA A 246 3.55 -69.31 -0.47
C ALA A 246 4.93 -69.95 -0.25
N CYS A 247 5.45 -70.69 -1.24
CA CYS A 247 6.82 -71.21 -1.19
C CYS A 247 7.87 -70.11 -1.22
N LEU A 248 7.64 -69.03 -1.99
CA LEU A 248 8.52 -67.86 -1.96
C LEU A 248 8.54 -67.24 -0.57
N ALA A 249 7.38 -67.05 0.07
CA ALA A 249 7.30 -66.55 1.45
C ALA A 249 8.14 -67.42 2.41
N GLU A 250 7.94 -68.74 2.38
CA GLU A 250 8.68 -69.69 3.23
C GLU A 250 10.20 -69.57 3.07
N ASN A 251 10.70 -69.38 1.84
CA ASN A 251 12.14 -69.27 1.56
C ASN A 251 12.80 -68.04 2.20
N TYR A 252 12.02 -67.00 2.54
CA TYR A 252 12.52 -65.80 3.23
C TYR A 252 12.39 -65.89 4.76
N LEU A 253 11.81 -66.96 5.30
CA LEU A 253 11.77 -67.22 6.74
C LEU A 253 13.03 -67.96 7.20
N THR A 254 13.46 -67.66 8.43
CA THR A 254 14.50 -68.45 9.11
C THR A 254 13.84 -69.46 10.04
N LYS A 255 14.54 -70.53 10.45
CA LYS A 255 14.02 -71.51 11.44
C LYS A 255 13.57 -70.91 12.77
N LYS A 256 14.01 -69.68 13.10
CA LYS A 256 13.62 -68.95 14.31
C LYS A 256 12.30 -68.17 14.13
N ASN A 257 11.86 -67.98 12.87
CA ASN A 257 10.75 -67.12 12.47
C ASN A 257 9.67 -67.93 11.74
N ASP A 258 9.25 -69.06 12.32
CA ASP A 258 8.18 -69.85 11.74
C ASP A 258 6.85 -69.05 11.78
N SER A 259 6.10 -69.03 10.68
CA SER A 259 4.86 -68.23 10.55
C SER A 259 3.63 -69.11 10.70
N ILE A 260 2.86 -68.90 11.79
CA ILE A 260 1.56 -69.57 12.00
C ILE A 260 0.60 -69.23 10.85
N SER A 261 0.69 -68.01 10.33
CA SER A 261 -0.12 -67.52 9.22
C SER A 261 0.15 -68.34 7.95
N LEU A 262 1.43 -68.52 7.62
CA LEU A 262 1.83 -69.31 6.45
C LEU A 262 1.46 -70.80 6.58
N TRP A 263 1.42 -71.37 7.80
CA TRP A 263 0.89 -72.72 7.99
C TRP A 263 -0.59 -72.82 7.63
N LEU A 264 -1.40 -71.79 7.92
CA LEU A 264 -2.80 -71.78 7.51
C LEU A 264 -2.91 -71.72 5.99
N THR A 265 -2.15 -70.83 5.35
CA THR A 265 -2.07 -70.72 3.89
C THR A 265 -1.68 -72.04 3.23
N PHE A 266 -0.61 -72.71 3.71
CA PHE A 266 -0.24 -74.03 3.18
C PHE A 266 -1.31 -75.09 3.44
N GLY A 267 -1.93 -75.07 4.62
CA GLY A 267 -3.02 -75.98 4.97
C GLY A 267 -4.17 -75.92 3.97
N GLU A 268 -4.63 -74.70 3.66
CA GLU A 268 -5.70 -74.43 2.70
C GLU A 268 -5.26 -74.76 1.26
N LEU A 269 -4.08 -74.33 0.83
CA LEU A 269 -3.59 -74.62 -0.52
C LEU A 269 -3.39 -76.12 -0.79
N TYR A 270 -2.90 -76.89 0.20
CA TYR A 270 -2.81 -78.34 0.06
C TYR A 270 -4.19 -79.00 0.04
N LEU A 271 -5.17 -78.47 0.76
CA LEU A 271 -6.55 -78.93 0.71
C LEU A 271 -7.15 -78.71 -0.69
N ASP A 272 -6.98 -77.52 -1.27
CA ASP A 272 -7.41 -77.19 -2.64
C ASP A 272 -6.77 -78.12 -3.70
N LYS A 273 -5.51 -78.53 -3.48
CA LYS A 273 -4.80 -79.51 -4.31
C LYS A 273 -5.16 -80.97 -4.01
N GLN A 274 -6.11 -81.22 -3.11
CA GLN A 274 -6.51 -82.55 -2.60
C GLN A 274 -5.34 -83.38 -2.01
N LYS A 275 -4.33 -82.70 -1.46
CA LYS A 275 -3.20 -83.32 -0.72
C LYS A 275 -3.50 -83.34 0.77
N LEU A 276 -4.46 -84.18 1.15
CA LEU A 276 -5.07 -84.20 2.48
C LEU A 276 -4.05 -84.42 3.62
N ASP A 277 -3.04 -85.25 3.43
CA ASP A 277 -2.02 -85.51 4.45
C ASP A 277 -1.15 -84.28 4.74
N SER A 278 -0.77 -83.53 3.70
CA SER A 278 -0.02 -82.28 3.84
C SER A 278 -0.90 -81.17 4.44
N ALA A 279 -2.16 -81.06 4.01
CA ALA A 279 -3.11 -80.12 4.57
C ALA A 279 -3.27 -80.35 6.09
N GLU A 280 -3.54 -81.60 6.49
CA GLU A 280 -3.67 -81.98 7.89
C GLU A 280 -2.41 -81.66 8.70
N TYR A 281 -1.22 -81.94 8.14
CA TYR A 281 0.05 -81.66 8.81
C TYR A 281 0.17 -80.19 9.21
N TYR A 282 -0.04 -79.26 8.27
CA TYR A 282 0.08 -77.83 8.55
C TYR A 282 -1.04 -77.33 9.48
N LEU A 283 -2.29 -77.73 9.22
CA LEU A 283 -3.44 -77.28 10.02
C LEU A 283 -3.36 -77.77 11.48
N LYS A 284 -2.92 -79.01 11.73
CA LYS A 284 -2.75 -79.52 13.10
C LYS A 284 -1.64 -78.83 13.87
N ARG A 285 -0.62 -78.27 13.20
CA ARG A 285 0.40 -77.47 13.89
C ARG A 285 -0.21 -76.23 14.54
N ILE A 286 -1.20 -75.61 13.90
CA ILE A 286 -1.92 -74.44 14.41
C ILE A 286 -2.66 -74.76 15.71
N LEU A 287 -3.25 -75.95 15.83
CA LEU A 287 -3.97 -76.38 17.04
C LEU A 287 -3.09 -76.39 18.30
N ASN A 288 -1.78 -76.57 18.15
CA ASN A 288 -0.81 -76.57 19.25
C ASN A 288 -0.30 -75.18 19.64
N THR A 289 -0.70 -74.12 18.94
CA THR A 289 -0.28 -72.74 19.23
C THR A 289 -1.15 -72.11 20.33
N SER A 290 -0.87 -70.88 20.74
CA SER A 290 -1.77 -70.09 21.60
C SER A 290 -2.76 -69.22 20.81
N ASP A 291 -2.72 -69.25 19.48
CA ASP A 291 -3.53 -68.38 18.62
C ASP A 291 -4.95 -68.91 18.51
N PHE A 292 -5.86 -68.31 19.28
CA PHE A 292 -7.25 -68.76 19.35
C PHE A 292 -8.01 -68.56 18.03
N GLU A 293 -7.79 -67.46 17.34
CA GLU A 293 -8.51 -67.12 16.10
C GLU A 293 -8.08 -68.06 14.97
N ARG A 294 -6.77 -68.26 14.78
CA ARG A 294 -6.28 -69.20 13.76
C ARG A 294 -6.66 -70.65 14.05
N LYS A 295 -6.85 -71.05 15.32
CA LYS A 295 -7.38 -72.39 15.66
C LYS A 295 -8.80 -72.59 15.16
N ILE A 296 -9.65 -71.57 15.24
CA ILE A 296 -11.03 -71.64 14.75
C ILE A 296 -10.99 -71.85 13.23
N LEU A 297 -10.20 -71.04 12.51
CA LEU A 297 -10.04 -71.17 11.06
C LEU A 297 -9.44 -72.52 10.65
N ALA A 298 -8.37 -72.97 11.31
CA ALA A 298 -7.77 -74.27 11.02
C ALA A 298 -8.73 -75.44 11.28
N SER A 299 -9.61 -75.31 12.29
CA SER A 299 -10.63 -76.32 12.59
C SER A 299 -11.68 -76.42 11.48
N TYR A 300 -12.04 -75.29 10.85
CA TYR A 300 -12.91 -75.30 9.66
C TYR A 300 -12.28 -76.11 8.52
N SER A 301 -11.03 -75.82 8.17
CA SER A 301 -10.33 -76.54 7.09
C SER A 301 -10.07 -78.02 7.43
N LEU A 302 -9.82 -78.35 8.70
CA LEU A 302 -9.67 -79.75 9.16
C LEU A 302 -10.98 -80.54 9.09
N ALA A 303 -12.12 -79.88 9.33
CA ALA A 303 -13.42 -80.52 9.15
C ALA A 303 -13.60 -80.98 7.69
N GLU A 304 -13.23 -80.13 6.74
CA GLU A 304 -13.27 -80.45 5.31
C GLU A 304 -12.30 -81.57 4.94
N VAL A 305 -11.06 -81.54 5.44
CA VAL A 305 -10.09 -82.65 5.25
C VAL A 305 -10.69 -84.00 5.67
N GLU A 306 -11.28 -84.08 6.86
CA GLU A 306 -11.86 -85.32 7.37
C GLU A 306 -13.16 -85.71 6.64
N GLN A 307 -13.94 -84.73 6.18
CA GLN A 307 -15.11 -84.97 5.35
C GLN A 307 -14.73 -85.63 4.02
N ILE A 308 -13.70 -85.12 3.33
CA ILE A 308 -13.22 -85.70 2.05
C ILE A 308 -12.70 -87.14 2.28
N ARG A 309 -12.08 -87.42 3.43
CA ARG A 309 -11.65 -88.78 3.83
C ARG A 309 -12.80 -89.72 4.21
N GLY A 310 -14.02 -89.21 4.39
CA GLY A 310 -15.16 -89.97 4.87
C GLY A 310 -15.20 -90.20 6.40
N ASN A 311 -14.34 -89.51 7.16
CA ASN A 311 -14.28 -89.58 8.61
C ASN A 311 -15.28 -88.61 9.27
N TYR A 312 -16.57 -88.83 9.03
CA TYR A 312 -17.63 -87.90 9.43
C TYR A 312 -17.67 -87.58 10.93
N GLN A 313 -17.25 -88.51 11.79
CA GLN A 313 -17.16 -88.27 13.24
C GLN A 313 -16.16 -87.16 13.58
N ARG A 314 -14.95 -87.22 13.02
CA ARG A 314 -13.91 -86.20 13.23
C ARG A 314 -14.26 -84.89 12.53
N ALA A 315 -14.85 -84.97 11.34
CA ALA A 315 -15.34 -83.78 10.63
C ALA A 315 -16.36 -83.03 11.51
N PHE A 316 -17.29 -83.74 12.13
CA PHE A 316 -18.26 -83.15 13.05
C PHE A 316 -17.61 -82.54 14.30
N GLU A 317 -16.60 -83.19 14.90
CA GLU A 317 -15.87 -82.66 16.05
C GLU A 317 -15.21 -81.31 15.73
N TYR A 318 -14.49 -81.22 14.61
CA TYR A 318 -13.87 -79.97 14.17
C TYR A 318 -14.90 -78.90 13.80
N GLN A 319 -15.99 -79.30 13.12
CA GLN A 319 -17.07 -78.39 12.75
C GLN A 319 -17.81 -77.84 13.98
N SER A 320 -18.01 -78.66 15.02
CA SER A 320 -18.59 -78.22 16.30
C SER A 320 -17.66 -77.21 16.97
N TYR A 321 -16.36 -77.50 17.04
CA TYR A 321 -15.40 -76.54 17.59
C TYR A 321 -15.42 -75.20 16.83
N TYR A 322 -15.46 -75.23 15.50
CA TYR A 322 -15.62 -74.01 14.70
C TYR A 322 -16.93 -73.27 15.05
N GLY A 323 -18.07 -73.97 15.01
CA GLY A 323 -19.39 -73.40 15.27
C GLY A 323 -19.55 -72.81 16.68
N ASP A 324 -19.01 -73.49 17.69
CA ASP A 324 -19.09 -73.06 19.09
C ASP A 324 -18.24 -71.80 19.37
N ASN A 325 -17.26 -71.50 18.52
CA ASN A 325 -16.27 -70.44 18.79
C ASN A 325 -16.27 -69.29 17.77
N ILE A 326 -16.83 -69.46 16.56
CA ILE A 326 -16.79 -68.44 15.50
C ILE A 326 -17.48 -67.12 15.90
N ASP A 327 -18.53 -67.20 16.72
CA ASP A 327 -19.22 -66.01 17.26
C ASP A 327 -18.28 -65.16 18.14
N SER A 328 -17.23 -65.74 18.72
CA SER A 328 -16.21 -64.98 19.47
C SER A 328 -15.35 -64.08 18.58
N ILE A 329 -15.25 -64.39 17.27
CA ILE A 329 -14.58 -63.53 16.28
C ILE A 329 -15.54 -62.43 15.85
N PHE A 330 -16.78 -62.78 15.47
CA PHE A 330 -17.74 -61.80 14.96
C PHE A 330 -18.28 -60.84 16.03
N SER A 331 -18.33 -61.26 17.30
CA SER A 331 -18.77 -60.39 18.41
C SER A 331 -17.82 -59.22 18.68
N LEU A 332 -16.58 -59.25 18.19
CA LEU A 332 -15.65 -58.12 18.25
C LEU A 332 -15.91 -57.06 17.18
N ASN A 333 -16.80 -57.34 16.22
CA ASN A 333 -17.19 -56.40 15.20
C ASN A 333 -18.33 -55.49 15.69
N HIS A 334 -17.99 -54.21 15.87
CA HIS A 334 -18.83 -53.09 16.26
C HIS A 334 -18.84 -51.99 15.19
N ALA A 335 -18.84 -52.37 13.90
CA ALA A 335 -18.77 -51.45 12.76
C ALA A 335 -19.68 -50.22 12.90
N SER A 336 -20.97 -50.40 13.25
CA SER A 336 -21.94 -49.29 13.38
C SER A 336 -21.53 -48.24 14.42
N ASP A 337 -21.03 -48.68 15.57
CA ASP A 337 -20.63 -47.78 16.66
C ASP A 337 -19.31 -47.08 16.32
N ILE A 338 -18.38 -47.81 15.69
CA ILE A 338 -17.13 -47.27 15.14
C ILE A 338 -17.40 -46.23 14.05
N GLU A 339 -18.33 -46.49 13.14
CA GLU A 339 -18.72 -45.54 12.10
C GLU A 339 -19.35 -44.28 12.69
N ARG A 340 -20.22 -44.43 13.68
CA ARG A 340 -20.83 -43.30 14.39
C ARG A 340 -19.79 -42.45 15.10
N LEU A 341 -18.81 -43.10 15.75
CA LEU A 341 -17.71 -42.43 16.42
C LEU A 341 -16.86 -41.64 15.42
N ALA A 342 -16.48 -42.27 14.30
CA ALA A 342 -15.73 -41.62 13.23
C ALA A 342 -16.47 -40.40 12.66
N TYR A 343 -17.75 -40.55 12.34
CA TYR A 343 -18.59 -39.45 11.84
C TYR A 343 -18.65 -38.28 12.82
N LYS A 344 -18.78 -38.56 14.12
CA LYS A 344 -18.77 -37.54 15.16
C LYS A 344 -17.45 -36.75 15.12
N TYR A 345 -16.31 -37.42 15.11
CA TYR A 345 -15.01 -36.74 15.06
C TYR A 345 -14.79 -35.95 13.77
N ASP A 346 -15.18 -36.50 12.61
CA ASP A 346 -15.11 -35.77 11.35
C ASP A 346 -15.96 -34.49 11.38
N SER A 347 -17.15 -34.56 11.97
CA SER A 347 -18.03 -33.40 12.11
C SER A 347 -17.42 -32.35 13.05
N GLU A 348 -16.85 -32.76 14.18
CA GLU A 348 -16.20 -31.87 15.15
C GLU A 348 -14.94 -31.21 14.55
N ALA A 349 -14.13 -31.96 13.80
CA ALA A 349 -12.95 -31.45 13.11
C ALA A 349 -13.33 -30.41 12.04
N LYS A 350 -14.35 -30.67 11.23
CA LYS A 350 -14.89 -29.72 10.24
C LYS A 350 -15.35 -28.42 10.90
N ILE A 351 -16.17 -28.52 11.95
CA ILE A 351 -16.67 -27.36 12.71
C ILE A 351 -15.51 -26.56 13.31
N THR A 352 -14.48 -27.22 13.84
CA THR A 352 -13.31 -26.56 14.43
C THR A 352 -12.51 -25.80 13.38
N LYS A 353 -12.22 -26.43 12.24
CA LYS A 353 -11.53 -25.80 11.10
C LYS A 353 -12.29 -24.59 10.55
N GLU A 354 -13.62 -24.67 10.46
CA GLU A 354 -14.46 -23.54 10.07
C GLU A 354 -14.41 -22.39 11.08
N LYS A 355 -14.47 -22.70 12.39
CA LYS A 355 -14.34 -21.69 13.45
C LYS A 355 -12.98 -20.98 13.38
N GLU A 356 -11.89 -21.71 13.15
CA GLU A 356 -10.55 -21.13 12.99
C GLU A 356 -10.44 -20.28 11.73
N SER A 357 -10.91 -20.79 10.60
CA SER A 357 -10.97 -20.06 9.33
C SER A 357 -11.74 -18.75 9.48
N ARG A 358 -12.86 -18.78 10.22
CA ARG A 358 -13.67 -17.60 10.54
C ARG A 358 -12.91 -16.63 11.45
N LYS A 359 -12.19 -17.10 12.47
CA LYS A 359 -11.33 -16.24 13.30
C LYS A 359 -10.26 -15.57 12.44
N VAL A 360 -9.57 -16.30 11.58
CA VAL A 360 -8.54 -15.74 10.68
C VAL A 360 -9.14 -14.68 9.75
N LEU A 361 -10.32 -14.94 9.18
CA LEU A 361 -11.04 -13.98 8.36
C LEU A 361 -11.37 -12.69 9.14
N ILE A 362 -11.88 -12.80 10.36
CA ILE A 362 -12.16 -11.64 11.23
C ILE A 362 -10.88 -10.84 11.48
N HIS A 363 -9.77 -11.48 11.83
CA HIS A 363 -8.50 -10.80 12.03
C HIS A 363 -8.03 -10.07 10.76
N ARG A 364 -8.14 -10.70 9.58
CA ARG A 364 -7.81 -10.05 8.29
C ARG A 364 -8.67 -8.81 8.04
N ILE A 365 -9.97 -8.87 8.33
CA ILE A 365 -10.87 -7.72 8.22
C ILE A 365 -10.44 -6.61 9.19
N CYS A 366 -10.16 -6.93 10.45
CA CYS A 366 -9.68 -5.96 11.44
C CYS A 366 -8.39 -5.27 10.98
N TYR A 367 -7.40 -6.01 10.48
CA TYR A 367 -6.17 -5.43 9.93
C TYR A 367 -6.44 -4.53 8.72
N GLY A 368 -7.36 -4.93 7.84
CA GLY A 368 -7.79 -4.11 6.70
C GLY A 368 -8.42 -2.78 7.13
N VAL A 369 -9.28 -2.79 8.15
CA VAL A 369 -9.91 -1.59 8.69
C VAL A 369 -8.88 -0.65 9.32
N ILE A 370 -7.94 -1.19 10.11
CA ILE A 370 -6.85 -0.39 10.72
C ILE A 370 -6.01 0.28 9.63
N LEU A 371 -5.63 -0.46 8.58
CA LEU A 371 -4.88 0.07 7.45
C LEU A 371 -5.65 1.18 6.73
N PHE A 372 -6.95 0.99 6.51
CA PHE A 372 -7.81 1.98 5.86
C PHE A 372 -7.88 3.30 6.65
N VAL A 373 -8.04 3.23 7.98
CA VAL A 373 -8.03 4.41 8.86
C VAL A 373 -6.67 5.13 8.82
N LEU A 374 -5.56 4.39 8.79
CA LEU A 374 -4.22 4.97 8.66
C LEU A 374 -4.05 5.72 7.32
N ILE A 375 -4.54 5.17 6.21
CA ILE A 375 -4.51 5.83 4.90
C ILE A 375 -5.31 7.15 4.95
N ILE A 376 -6.52 7.13 5.52
CA ILE A 376 -7.33 8.34 5.68
C ILE A 376 -6.58 9.39 6.51
N ALA A 377 -5.96 8.99 7.62
CA ALA A 377 -5.19 9.89 8.47
C ALA A 377 -4.00 10.54 7.72
N ILE A 378 -3.28 9.76 6.90
CA ILE A 378 -2.17 10.26 6.07
C ILE A 378 -2.67 11.26 5.02
N VAL A 379 -3.77 10.94 4.32
CA VAL A 379 -4.39 11.84 3.33
C VAL A 379 -4.85 13.14 3.99
N PHE A 380 -5.53 13.03 5.12
CA PHE A 380 -5.97 14.19 5.89
C PHE A 380 -4.78 15.05 6.36
N GLN A 381 -3.71 14.43 6.86
CA GLN A 381 -2.50 15.13 7.26
C GLN A 381 -1.81 15.82 6.08
N ARG A 382 -1.78 15.20 4.89
CA ARG A 382 -1.27 15.83 3.67
C ARG A 382 -2.11 17.04 3.27
N ILE A 383 -3.43 16.91 3.22
CA ILE A 383 -4.33 18.03 2.90
C ILE A 383 -4.15 19.17 3.90
N HIS A 384 -4.10 18.87 5.20
CA HIS A 384 -3.88 19.87 6.23
C HIS A 384 -2.51 20.56 6.07
N ARG A 385 -1.44 19.83 5.79
CA ARG A 385 -0.12 20.42 5.54
C ARG A 385 -0.13 21.32 4.32
N CYS A 386 -0.71 20.88 3.19
CA CYS A 386 -0.83 21.68 1.98
C CYS A 386 -1.61 22.98 2.23
N ARG A 387 -2.73 22.92 2.95
CA ARG A 387 -3.50 24.11 3.32
C ARG A 387 -2.69 25.07 4.18
N LYS A 388 -1.97 24.57 5.18
CA LYS A 388 -1.13 25.40 6.06
C LYS A 388 0.00 26.09 5.28
N ILE A 389 0.65 25.39 4.36
CA ILE A 389 1.68 25.95 3.48
C ILE A 389 1.08 27.04 2.57
N ALA A 390 -0.09 26.77 1.96
CA ALA A 390 -0.78 27.73 1.12
C ALA A 390 -1.19 29.00 1.89
N GLN A 391 -1.63 28.86 3.15
CA GLN A 391 -1.96 30.00 4.01
C GLN A 391 -0.74 30.88 4.29
N VAL A 392 0.40 30.28 4.66
CA VAL A 392 1.64 31.03 4.91
C VAL A 392 2.12 31.76 3.64
N LEU A 393 2.04 31.09 2.47
CA LEU A 393 2.37 31.73 1.18
C LEU A 393 1.43 32.89 0.85
N TYR A 394 0.15 32.75 1.17
CA TYR A 394 -0.84 33.81 0.99
C TYR A 394 -0.54 35.01 1.90
N GLU A 395 -0.25 34.78 3.18
CA GLU A 395 0.12 35.84 4.14
C GLU A 395 1.39 36.59 3.70
N GLN A 396 2.42 35.87 3.24
CA GLN A 396 3.63 36.48 2.68
C GLN A 396 3.34 37.34 1.44
N ARG A 397 2.49 36.86 0.53
CA ARG A 397 2.10 37.61 -0.67
C ARG A 397 1.32 38.87 -0.31
N VAL A 398 0.43 38.81 0.67
CA VAL A 398 -0.30 39.98 1.16
C VAL A 398 0.65 41.00 1.80
N ALA A 399 1.60 40.55 2.63
CA ALA A 399 2.60 41.43 3.23
C ALA A 399 3.45 42.15 2.17
N TYR A 400 3.96 41.40 1.18
CA TYR A 400 4.71 41.95 0.06
C TYR A 400 3.92 42.99 -0.75
N LEU A 401 2.64 42.70 -1.04
CA LEU A 401 1.79 43.64 -1.76
C LEU A 401 1.51 44.91 -0.95
N LYS A 402 1.32 44.80 0.37
CA LYS A 402 1.15 45.97 1.26
C LYS A 402 2.40 46.87 1.24
N GLU A 403 3.58 46.28 1.33
CA GLU A 403 4.84 47.04 1.26
C GLU A 403 4.99 47.77 -0.07
N ARG A 404 4.68 47.10 -1.19
CA ARG A 404 4.67 47.73 -2.52
C ARG A 404 3.66 48.86 -2.63
N VAL A 405 2.46 48.69 -2.10
CA VAL A 405 1.43 49.75 -2.12
C VAL A 405 1.90 50.96 -1.30
N ALA A 406 2.47 50.74 -0.11
CA ALA A 406 3.01 51.83 0.71
C ALA A 406 4.16 52.57 0.00
N SER A 407 5.06 51.84 -0.65
CA SER A 407 6.14 52.42 -1.45
C SER A 407 5.60 53.26 -2.62
N SER A 408 4.60 52.76 -3.35
CA SER A 408 3.94 53.52 -4.41
C SER A 408 3.20 54.76 -3.89
N GLN A 409 2.53 54.67 -2.74
CA GLN A 409 1.86 55.81 -2.11
C GLN A 409 2.86 56.91 -1.72
N PHE A 410 4.00 56.53 -1.14
CA PHE A 410 5.08 57.47 -0.83
C PHE A 410 5.61 58.16 -2.10
N HIS A 411 5.75 57.42 -3.20
CA HIS A 411 6.15 58.00 -4.49
C HIS A 411 5.11 58.98 -5.04
N ILE A 412 3.81 58.70 -4.90
CA ILE A 412 2.72 59.60 -5.33
C ILE A 412 2.77 60.89 -4.51
N GLU A 413 2.86 60.80 -3.18
CA GLU A 413 2.91 61.97 -2.29
C GLU A 413 4.10 62.88 -2.62
N ARG A 414 5.26 62.29 -2.93
CA ARG A 414 6.45 63.05 -3.37
C ARG A 414 6.20 63.81 -4.67
N LEU A 415 5.55 63.17 -5.64
CA LEU A 415 5.21 63.80 -6.93
C LEU A 415 4.17 64.90 -6.77
N GLU A 416 3.18 64.73 -5.89
CA GLU A 416 2.18 65.76 -5.58
C GLU A 416 2.82 67.00 -4.95
N ALA A 417 3.77 66.81 -4.02
CA ALA A 417 4.54 67.90 -3.44
C ALA A 417 5.36 68.67 -4.52
N GLU A 418 5.98 67.95 -5.45
CA GLU A 418 6.74 68.55 -6.56
C GLU A 418 5.83 69.32 -7.53
N ILE A 419 4.64 68.81 -7.85
CA ILE A 419 3.66 69.53 -8.68
C ILE A 419 3.18 70.81 -7.96
N SER A 420 2.99 70.76 -6.65
CA SER A 420 2.53 71.93 -5.87
C SER A 420 3.55 73.07 -5.86
N SER A 421 4.84 72.76 -5.72
CA SER A 421 5.91 73.77 -5.74
C SER A 421 6.06 74.41 -7.12
N LEU A 422 5.97 73.62 -8.19
CA LEU A 422 5.99 74.12 -9.57
C LEU A 422 4.81 75.05 -9.88
N LYS A 423 3.61 74.74 -9.36
CA LYS A 423 2.45 75.62 -9.50
C LYS A 423 2.66 76.97 -8.82
N GLN A 424 3.23 76.98 -7.61
CA GLN A 424 3.49 78.23 -6.88
C GLN A 424 4.49 79.12 -7.63
N ILE A 425 5.56 78.53 -8.18
CA ILE A 425 6.53 79.22 -9.04
C ILE A 425 5.86 79.81 -10.29
N GLY A 426 4.88 79.10 -10.87
CA GLY A 426 4.10 79.58 -12.01
C GLY A 426 3.30 80.86 -11.69
N VAL A 427 2.61 80.88 -10.54
CA VAL A 427 1.79 82.03 -10.10
C VAL A 427 2.65 83.26 -9.82
N GLU A 428 3.81 83.10 -9.18
CA GLU A 428 4.73 84.21 -8.88
C GLU A 428 5.24 84.90 -10.15
N ARG A 429 5.59 84.12 -11.18
CA ARG A 429 6.04 84.68 -12.47
C ARG A 429 4.95 85.46 -13.20
N GLU A 430 3.70 85.01 -13.11
CA GLU A 430 2.58 85.68 -13.78
C GLU A 430 2.30 87.06 -13.17
N GLN A 431 2.39 87.18 -11.84
CA GLN A 431 2.27 88.46 -11.14
C GLN A 431 3.39 89.45 -11.53
N GLU A 432 4.63 88.97 -11.69
CA GLU A 432 5.77 89.81 -12.08
C GLU A 432 5.58 90.41 -13.49
N ILE A 433 5.01 89.65 -14.42
CA ILE A 433 4.75 90.09 -15.80
C ILE A 433 3.73 91.24 -15.82
N VAL A 434 2.64 91.11 -15.04
CA VAL A 434 1.59 92.13 -14.97
C VAL A 434 2.13 93.45 -14.43
N LEU A 435 2.99 93.39 -13.41
CA LEU A 435 3.59 94.58 -12.80
C LEU A 435 4.44 95.35 -13.82
N LYS A 436 5.33 94.66 -14.54
CA LYS A 436 6.19 95.25 -15.57
C LYS A 436 5.42 95.90 -16.72
N GLN A 437 4.29 95.31 -17.12
CA GLN A 437 3.43 95.88 -18.17
C GLN A 437 2.78 97.21 -17.76
N SER A 438 2.40 97.36 -16.49
CA SER A 438 1.78 98.59 -15.98
C SER A 438 2.75 99.77 -15.96
N GLU A 439 4.01 99.53 -15.61
CA GLU A 439 5.06 100.55 -15.53
C GLU A 439 5.43 101.09 -16.92
N LEU A 440 5.50 100.20 -17.92
CA LEU A 440 5.77 100.57 -19.31
C LEU A 440 4.73 101.56 -19.86
N ARG A 441 3.44 101.37 -19.51
CA ARG A 441 2.35 102.23 -20.00
C ARG A 441 2.48 103.66 -19.49
N ARG A 442 2.86 103.85 -18.22
CA ARG A 442 3.00 105.18 -17.60
C ARG A 442 4.06 106.04 -18.29
N ILE A 443 5.20 105.44 -18.64
CA ILE A 443 6.32 106.13 -19.27
C ILE A 443 5.96 106.62 -20.68
N VAL A 444 5.16 105.85 -21.43
CA VAL A 444 4.72 106.22 -22.78
C VAL A 444 3.84 107.47 -22.75
N ASP A 445 2.91 107.55 -21.81
CA ASP A 445 1.97 108.68 -21.70
C ASP A 445 2.68 109.98 -21.30
N GLU A 446 3.64 109.92 -20.36
CA GLU A 446 4.46 111.08 -19.96
C GLU A 446 5.25 111.66 -21.14
N LYS A 447 5.85 110.80 -21.98
CA LYS A 447 6.61 111.21 -23.16
C LYS A 447 5.73 111.93 -24.19
N ALA A 448 4.48 111.47 -24.38
CA ALA A 448 3.54 112.09 -25.31
C ALA A 448 3.11 113.49 -24.85
N HIS A 449 2.84 113.66 -23.55
CA HIS A 449 2.43 114.94 -22.98
C HIS A 449 3.51 116.04 -23.13
N LEU A 450 4.78 115.67 -22.91
CA LEU A 450 5.90 116.62 -23.00
C LEU A 450 6.07 117.19 -24.41
N ARG A 451 5.95 116.33 -25.44
CA ARG A 451 6.06 116.73 -26.86
C ARG A 451 4.99 117.74 -27.27
N ASN A 452 3.74 117.46 -26.91
CA ASN A 452 2.62 118.34 -27.21
C ASN A 452 2.77 119.71 -26.52
N SER A 453 3.39 119.74 -25.33
CA SER A 453 3.67 120.99 -24.62
C SER A 453 4.74 121.83 -25.33
N LEU A 454 5.85 121.20 -25.77
CA LEU A 454 6.91 121.88 -26.52
C LEU A 454 6.40 122.45 -27.86
N PHE A 455 5.55 121.72 -28.57
CA PHE A 455 5.00 122.21 -29.85
C PHE A 455 4.17 123.50 -29.67
N LYS A 456 3.40 123.60 -28.58
CA LYS A 456 2.57 124.79 -28.28
C LYS A 456 3.40 126.07 -28.06
N GLU A 457 4.66 125.95 -27.64
CA GLU A 457 5.53 127.11 -27.40
C GLU A 457 6.13 127.71 -28.68
N THR A 458 6.09 126.96 -29.79
CA THR A 458 6.72 127.37 -31.05
C THR A 458 6.03 128.57 -31.70
N SER A 459 6.81 129.41 -32.38
CA SER A 459 6.28 130.59 -33.10
C SER A 459 5.31 130.20 -34.21
N ILE A 460 5.55 129.06 -34.87
CA ILE A 460 4.66 128.53 -35.90
C ILE A 460 3.31 128.05 -35.32
N PHE A 461 3.28 127.49 -34.12
CA PHE A 461 2.02 127.14 -33.44
C PHE A 461 1.21 128.39 -33.10
N LYS A 462 1.84 129.45 -32.57
CA LYS A 462 1.18 130.74 -32.31
C LYS A 462 0.58 131.32 -33.59
N ARG A 463 1.29 131.20 -34.71
CA ARG A 463 0.81 131.59 -36.04
C ARG A 463 -0.40 130.77 -36.50
N ILE A 464 -0.38 129.45 -36.33
CA ILE A 464 -1.53 128.58 -36.64
C ILE A 464 -2.73 128.93 -35.76
N GLN A 465 -2.50 129.28 -34.49
CA GLN A 465 -3.54 129.72 -33.57
C GLN A 465 -4.17 131.07 -33.99
N GLU A 466 -3.40 131.98 -34.60
CA GLU A 466 -3.94 133.19 -35.22
C GLU A 466 -4.81 132.85 -36.44
N LEU A 467 -4.38 131.91 -37.29
CA LEU A 467 -5.14 131.45 -38.45
C LEU A 467 -6.47 130.80 -38.05
N SER A 468 -6.47 129.96 -37.01
CA SER A 468 -7.69 129.30 -36.52
C SER A 468 -8.74 130.27 -35.95
N LYS A 469 -8.30 131.44 -35.44
CA LYS A 469 -9.20 132.49 -34.94
C LYS A 469 -9.91 133.30 -36.03
N GLN A 470 -9.47 133.24 -37.29
CA GLN A 470 -10.06 134.00 -38.40
C GLN A 470 -11.49 133.55 -38.74
N VAL A 471 -11.86 132.33 -38.36
CA VAL A 471 -13.21 131.76 -38.55
C VAL A 471 -14.21 132.26 -37.50
N LYS A 472 -13.76 132.95 -36.44
CA LYS A 472 -14.60 133.29 -35.27
C LYS A 472 -15.04 134.76 -35.16
N ARG A 473 -14.87 135.61 -36.19
CA ARG A 473 -15.40 137.00 -36.19
C ARG A 473 -16.57 137.13 -37.17
N GLU A 474 -17.77 137.40 -36.64
CA GLU A 474 -19.04 137.58 -37.36
C GLU A 474 -19.24 139.00 -37.91
N CYS A 475 -20.18 139.07 -38.87
CA CYS A 475 -20.90 140.22 -39.45
C CYS A 475 -20.32 140.88 -40.72
N ASP A 476 -21.02 140.56 -41.82
CA ASP A 476 -21.15 141.18 -43.14
C ASP A 476 -19.95 141.26 -44.10
N GLU A 477 -20.28 140.87 -45.33
CA GLU A 477 -19.45 140.70 -46.53
C GLU A 477 -18.61 139.41 -46.60
N THR A 478 -18.81 138.70 -47.70
CA THR A 478 -18.05 137.52 -48.12
C THR A 478 -16.55 137.82 -48.08
N ILE A 479 -15.81 137.24 -47.11
CA ILE A 479 -14.35 137.32 -47.07
C ILE A 479 -13.80 136.65 -48.33
N LYS A 480 -13.49 137.48 -49.33
CA LYS A 480 -13.13 137.03 -50.67
C LYS A 480 -11.76 136.35 -50.78
N ASN A 481 -10.99 136.16 -49.70
CA ASN A 481 -9.74 135.37 -49.67
C ASN A 481 -9.27 135.05 -48.21
N PRO A 482 -9.54 133.86 -47.64
CA PRO A 482 -9.02 133.46 -46.32
C PRO A 482 -7.49 133.31 -46.32
N LYS A 483 -6.82 133.76 -45.25
CA LYS A 483 -5.35 133.62 -45.12
C LYS A 483 -5.01 132.20 -44.64
N VAL A 484 -4.00 131.61 -45.25
CA VAL A 484 -3.49 130.25 -44.97
C VAL A 484 -1.99 130.32 -44.70
N LEU A 485 -1.37 129.25 -44.17
CA LEU A 485 0.09 129.22 -44.06
C LEU A 485 0.73 129.34 -45.45
N LEU A 486 1.60 130.32 -45.61
CA LEU A 486 2.40 130.51 -46.81
C LEU A 486 3.40 129.36 -46.95
N ALA A 487 3.89 129.09 -48.16
CA ALA A 487 4.82 127.97 -48.41
C ALA A 487 6.04 127.98 -47.47
N LYS A 488 6.59 129.16 -47.13
CA LYS A 488 7.68 129.28 -46.15
C LYS A 488 7.26 128.88 -44.72
N GLU A 489 6.05 129.25 -44.30
CA GLU A 489 5.50 128.90 -42.99
C GLU A 489 5.14 127.39 -42.92
N GLN A 490 4.74 126.77 -44.04
CA GLN A 490 4.50 125.32 -44.12
C GLN A 490 5.80 124.50 -43.99
N VAL A 491 6.90 124.99 -44.59
CA VAL A 491 8.23 124.38 -44.41
C VAL A 491 8.66 124.47 -42.95
N GLN A 492 8.50 125.63 -42.31
CA GLN A 492 8.81 125.80 -40.89
C GLN A 492 7.97 124.87 -39.99
N LEU A 493 6.67 124.70 -40.29
CA LEU A 493 5.81 123.77 -39.56
C LEU A 493 6.31 122.33 -39.70
N LYS A 494 6.71 121.93 -40.92
CA LYS A 494 7.26 120.60 -41.18
C LYS A 494 8.52 120.37 -40.36
N GLU A 495 9.47 121.30 -40.37
CA GLU A 495 10.73 121.19 -39.63
C GLU A 495 10.48 121.02 -38.12
N VAL A 496 9.65 121.90 -37.53
CA VAL A 496 9.32 121.85 -36.09
C VAL A 496 8.63 120.54 -35.72
N LEU A 497 7.67 120.07 -36.52
CA LEU A 497 7.00 118.80 -36.24
C LEU A 497 7.93 117.60 -36.42
N PHE A 498 8.81 117.63 -37.41
CA PHE A 498 9.74 116.53 -37.68
C PHE A 498 10.80 116.41 -36.60
N GLU A 499 11.19 117.51 -35.99
CA GLU A 499 12.08 117.52 -34.83
C GLU A 499 11.37 117.04 -33.56
N LEU A 500 10.22 117.62 -33.21
CA LEU A 500 9.53 117.32 -31.95
C LEU A 500 8.88 115.94 -31.91
N TYR A 501 8.51 115.40 -33.07
CA TYR A 501 7.85 114.10 -33.21
C TYR A 501 8.71 113.06 -33.91
N ASP A 502 10.04 113.23 -33.98
CA ASP A 502 10.95 112.35 -34.74
C ASP A 502 10.71 110.86 -34.44
N ASP A 503 10.79 110.41 -33.18
CA ASP A 503 10.56 108.99 -32.86
C ASP A 503 9.17 108.48 -33.30
N HIS A 504 8.14 109.32 -33.22
CA HIS A 504 6.78 108.96 -33.63
C HIS A 504 6.69 108.89 -35.16
N ILE A 505 7.38 109.77 -35.88
CA ILE A 505 7.49 109.75 -37.34
C ILE A 505 8.31 108.55 -37.80
N GLN A 506 9.41 108.21 -37.11
CA GLN A 506 10.18 106.99 -37.33
C GLN A 506 9.33 105.74 -37.09
N TYR A 507 8.57 105.69 -35.99
CA TYR A 507 7.63 104.61 -35.72
C TYR A 507 6.57 104.48 -36.82
N LEU A 508 5.97 105.60 -37.26
CA LEU A 508 4.99 105.60 -38.33
C LEU A 508 5.59 105.14 -39.66
N ARG A 509 6.82 105.55 -39.99
CA ARG A 509 7.52 105.10 -41.20
C ARG A 509 7.93 103.63 -41.15
N ALA A 510 8.33 103.13 -39.98
CA ALA A 510 8.68 101.73 -39.76
C ALA A 510 7.44 100.82 -39.81
N THR A 511 6.33 101.26 -39.22
CA THR A 511 5.07 100.49 -39.17
C THR A 511 4.30 100.58 -40.48
N TYR A 512 4.36 101.73 -41.18
CA TYR A 512 3.60 102.01 -42.40
C TYR A 512 4.50 102.56 -43.51
N PRO A 513 5.19 101.70 -44.28
CA PRO A 513 6.22 102.13 -45.25
C PRO A 513 5.73 103.10 -46.35
N LYS A 514 4.42 103.13 -46.63
CA LYS A 514 3.80 104.01 -47.65
C LYS A 514 3.37 105.39 -47.10
N ILE A 515 3.64 105.70 -45.83
CA ILE A 515 3.27 106.98 -45.22
C ILE A 515 4.11 108.12 -45.81
N THR A 516 3.48 109.23 -46.21
CA THR A 516 4.20 110.39 -46.76
C THR A 516 4.49 111.43 -45.68
N ASP A 517 5.39 112.36 -45.96
CA ASP A 517 5.74 113.42 -45.00
C ASP A 517 4.52 114.24 -44.56
N ASP A 518 3.64 114.59 -45.50
CA ASP A 518 2.40 115.29 -45.16
C ASP A 518 1.43 114.44 -44.31
N ASP A 519 1.45 113.11 -44.45
CA ASP A 519 0.64 112.22 -43.62
C ASP A 519 1.21 112.19 -42.19
N CYS A 520 2.54 112.25 -42.06
CA CYS A 520 3.21 112.41 -40.77
C CYS A 520 2.87 113.76 -40.13
N ILE A 521 2.90 114.86 -40.90
CA ILE A 521 2.45 116.19 -40.43
C ILE A 521 1.00 116.10 -39.94
N TYR A 522 0.10 115.49 -40.71
CA TYR A 522 -1.29 115.31 -40.33
C TYR A 522 -1.45 114.53 -39.01
N CYS A 523 -0.73 113.42 -38.85
CA CYS A 523 -0.75 112.64 -37.61
C CYS A 523 -0.27 113.46 -36.40
N CYS A 524 0.83 114.22 -36.56
CA CYS A 524 1.35 115.05 -35.47
C CYS A 524 0.39 116.18 -35.11
N LEU A 525 -0.22 116.85 -36.10
CA LEU A 525 -1.24 117.87 -35.85
C LEU A 525 -2.49 117.29 -35.16
N LYS A 526 -2.85 116.03 -35.45
CA LYS A 526 -3.94 115.33 -34.75
C LYS A 526 -3.59 114.92 -33.33
N LEU A 527 -2.33 114.55 -33.06
CA LEU A 527 -1.86 114.33 -31.69
C LEU A 527 -1.92 115.62 -30.85
N CYS A 528 -1.83 116.78 -31.50
CA CYS A 528 -2.05 118.09 -30.90
C CYS A 528 -3.53 118.51 -30.82
N GLU A 529 -4.46 117.57 -31.06
CA GLU A 529 -5.91 117.78 -31.00
C GLU A 529 -6.42 118.91 -31.93
N MET A 530 -5.70 119.21 -33.01
CA MET A 530 -6.16 120.23 -33.95
C MET A 530 -7.39 119.77 -34.74
N ASP A 531 -8.35 120.68 -34.88
CA ASP A 531 -9.55 120.46 -35.67
C ASP A 531 -9.24 120.48 -37.19
N ASP A 532 -10.16 119.93 -37.98
CA ASP A 532 -9.94 119.72 -39.42
C ASP A 532 -9.82 121.01 -40.23
N GLN A 533 -10.40 122.12 -39.74
CA GLN A 533 -10.32 123.41 -40.41
C GLN A 533 -8.94 124.05 -40.18
N THR A 534 -8.44 123.99 -38.93
CA THR A 534 -7.09 124.47 -38.59
C THR A 534 -6.01 123.69 -39.33
N ILE A 535 -6.14 122.36 -39.42
CA ILE A 535 -5.21 121.53 -40.19
C ILE A 535 -5.24 121.90 -41.68
N ALA A 536 -6.41 122.25 -42.25
CA ALA A 536 -6.49 122.66 -43.65
C ALA A 536 -5.67 123.94 -43.90
N TYR A 537 -5.74 124.92 -43.00
CA TYR A 537 -4.94 126.13 -43.07
C TYR A 537 -3.44 125.85 -42.96
N CYS A 538 -3.06 124.85 -42.18
CA CYS A 538 -1.66 124.40 -42.08
C CYS A 538 -1.12 123.86 -43.41
N PHE A 539 -1.97 123.24 -44.23
CA PHE A 539 -1.61 122.76 -45.57
C PHE A 539 -1.81 123.82 -46.68
N GLY A 540 -2.00 125.09 -46.32
CA GLY A 540 -2.20 126.16 -47.32
C GLY A 540 -3.55 126.13 -48.01
N ASN A 541 -4.55 125.44 -47.45
CA ASN A 541 -5.86 125.27 -48.09
C ASN A 541 -6.97 125.86 -47.22
N THR A 542 -7.96 126.48 -47.86
CA THR A 542 -9.10 127.09 -47.18
C THR A 542 -10.25 126.11 -46.94
N SER A 543 -10.26 124.97 -47.64
CA SER A 543 -11.30 123.94 -47.53
C SER A 543 -10.85 122.75 -46.67
N LYS A 544 -11.62 122.44 -45.62
CA LYS A 544 -11.42 121.23 -44.78
C LYS A 544 -11.53 119.90 -45.54
N GLN A 545 -12.07 119.91 -46.76
CA GLN A 545 -12.20 118.69 -47.56
C GLN A 545 -10.84 118.03 -47.82
N ILE A 546 -9.75 118.80 -47.91
CA ILE A 546 -8.40 118.25 -48.11
C ILE A 546 -7.97 117.35 -46.95
N VAL A 547 -8.36 117.69 -45.71
CA VAL A 547 -8.01 116.95 -44.49
C VAL A 547 -8.82 115.66 -44.39
N VAL A 548 -10.10 115.70 -44.78
CA VAL A 548 -10.97 114.51 -44.84
C VAL A 548 -10.45 113.51 -45.88
N GLN A 549 -10.09 113.99 -47.07
CA GLN A 549 -9.48 113.15 -48.11
C GLN A 549 -8.16 112.55 -47.66
N ARG A 550 -7.30 113.33 -46.97
CA ARG A 550 -6.04 112.85 -46.41
C ARG A 550 -6.24 111.77 -45.36
N ARG A 551 -7.20 111.95 -44.44
CA ARG A 551 -7.57 110.94 -43.43
C ARG A 551 -8.00 109.61 -44.05
N LEU A 552 -8.82 109.64 -45.11
CA LEU A 552 -9.26 108.44 -45.81
C LEU A 552 -8.08 107.73 -46.51
N ARG A 553 -7.19 108.47 -47.17
CA ARG A 553 -5.97 107.93 -47.79
C ARG A 553 -5.04 107.31 -46.75
N LEU A 554 -4.86 107.97 -45.60
CA LEU A 554 -4.05 107.44 -44.50
C LEU A 554 -4.64 106.14 -43.93
N LYS A 555 -5.96 106.07 -43.69
CA LYS A 555 -6.62 104.82 -43.24
C LYS A 555 -6.41 103.66 -44.23
N LYS A 556 -6.42 103.95 -45.54
CA LYS A 556 -6.14 102.94 -46.57
C LYS A 556 -4.69 102.45 -46.48
N LYS A 557 -3.73 103.37 -46.39
CA LYS A 557 -2.30 103.04 -46.22
C LYS A 557 -2.02 102.23 -44.93
N MET A 558 -2.70 102.54 -43.84
CA MET A 558 -2.54 101.83 -42.56
C MET A 558 -3.17 100.42 -42.56
N LYS A 559 -4.24 100.19 -43.35
CA LYS A 559 -4.78 98.83 -43.54
C LYS A 559 -3.91 97.97 -44.45
N GLU A 560 -3.40 98.54 -45.54
CA GLU A 560 -2.52 97.85 -46.51
C GLU A 560 -1.13 97.47 -45.94
N SER A 561 -0.79 97.90 -44.72
CA SER A 561 0.49 97.52 -44.06
C SER A 561 0.28 96.56 -42.89
N ASN A 562 -0.98 96.24 -42.56
CA ASN A 562 -1.37 95.26 -41.53
C ASN A 562 -1.88 93.94 -42.16
N GLU A 563 -1.80 93.83 -43.49
CA GLU A 563 -1.75 92.58 -44.26
C GLU A 563 -0.29 92.36 -44.67
#